data_AF-A0A972MQF9-F1
#
_entry.id   AF-A0A972MQF9-F1
#
_cell.length_a   1.000
_cell.length_b   1.000
_cell.length_c   1.000
_cell.angle_alpha   90.00
_cell.angle_beta   90.00
_cell.angle_gamma   90.00
#
_symmetry.space_group_name_H-M   'P 1'
#
loop_
_entity.id
_entity.type
_entity.pdbx_description
1 polymer ?
#
loop_
_entity_poly.entity_id
_entity_poly.type
_entity_poly.pdbx_seq_one_letter_code
_entity_poly.pdbx_strand_id
1 'polypeptide(L)'
;MDKQALLRKAGEHFMKREYQEALDIFLHILRQEPQNKEALMGAMLCDLLEEDEEEAVALYDFYLVLKEEGEKDPEAKVMEMVRQMDEADENMMRLEEELRIQPLLSEGISYEDFKEIVTSRGSFKRAFEDIMFSTKVIITKKSDFFDFIENLIEHGFIDMVYSYLEDATKLYPTDKRLQYFFDRLSDKA
;
A
#
# COMPACT_ATOMS: atom_id res chain seq x y z
N MET A 1 26.06 -34.38 2.87
CA MET A 1 26.36 -33.77 4.19
C MET A 1 25.14 -34.00 5.06
N ASP A 2 25.35 -34.22 6.36
CA ASP A 2 24.26 -34.27 7.33
C ASP A 2 23.54 -32.91 7.41
N LYS A 3 22.21 -32.91 7.52
CA LYS A 3 21.37 -31.71 7.54
C LYS A 3 21.75 -30.78 8.67
N GLN A 4 21.99 -31.33 9.87
CA GLN A 4 22.40 -30.53 11.03
C GLN A 4 23.74 -29.83 10.77
N ALA A 5 24.65 -30.48 10.04
CA ALA A 5 25.90 -29.87 9.62
C ALA A 5 25.70 -28.75 8.59
N LEU A 6 24.73 -28.88 7.68
CA LEU A 6 24.36 -27.82 6.74
C LEU A 6 23.73 -26.61 7.45
N LEU A 7 22.79 -26.85 8.38
CA LEU A 7 22.15 -25.79 9.17
C LEU A 7 23.18 -25.02 10.01
N ARG A 8 24.07 -25.73 10.70
CA ARG A 8 25.17 -25.11 11.43
C ARG A 8 26.07 -24.29 10.50
N LYS A 9 26.41 -24.82 9.33
CA LYS A 9 27.23 -24.10 8.34
C LYS A 9 26.52 -22.84 7.83
N ALA A 10 25.23 -22.90 7.56
CA ALA A 10 24.44 -21.72 7.17
C ALA A 10 24.47 -20.65 8.25
N GLY A 11 24.27 -21.05 9.51
CA GLY A 11 24.38 -20.15 10.66
C GLY A 11 25.76 -19.55 10.84
N GLU A 12 26.83 -20.31 10.61
CA GLU A 12 28.20 -19.78 10.64
C GLU A 12 28.44 -18.72 9.56
N HIS A 13 27.92 -18.93 8.34
CA HIS A 13 27.97 -17.94 7.27
C HIS A 13 27.17 -16.69 7.62
N PHE A 14 25.95 -16.86 8.16
CA PHE A 14 25.10 -15.75 8.61
C PHE A 14 25.82 -14.88 9.64
N MET A 15 26.41 -15.49 10.68
CA MET A 15 27.15 -14.75 11.72
C MET A 15 28.43 -14.07 11.23
N LYS A 16 28.99 -14.53 10.11
CA LYS A 16 30.15 -13.91 9.45
C LYS A 16 29.76 -12.81 8.44
N ARG A 17 28.48 -12.52 8.31
CA ARG A 17 27.93 -11.60 7.30
C ARG A 17 28.13 -12.10 5.86
N GLU A 18 28.27 -13.41 5.69
CA GLU A 18 28.35 -14.11 4.40
C GLU A 18 26.92 -14.52 4.01
N TYR A 19 26.05 -13.51 3.82
CA TYR A 19 24.60 -13.70 3.79
C TYR A 19 24.10 -14.45 2.55
N GLN A 20 24.72 -14.20 1.40
CA GLN A 20 24.36 -14.91 0.17
C GLN A 20 24.67 -16.41 0.31
N GLU A 21 25.82 -16.75 0.90
CA GLU A 21 26.22 -18.13 1.16
C GLU A 21 25.30 -18.79 2.19
N ALA A 22 24.88 -18.06 3.23
CA ALA A 22 23.90 -18.54 4.20
C ALA A 22 22.55 -18.85 3.52
N LEU A 23 22.04 -17.89 2.75
CA LEU A 23 20.77 -18.00 2.02
C LEU A 23 20.79 -19.18 1.05
N ASP A 24 21.86 -19.34 0.26
CA ASP A 24 22.00 -20.44 -0.70
C ASP A 24 21.90 -21.81 0.00
N ILE A 25 22.48 -21.94 1.19
CA ILE A 25 22.40 -23.18 1.99
C ILE A 25 20.99 -23.37 2.55
N PHE A 26 20.35 -22.33 3.09
CA PHE A 26 18.97 -22.42 3.59
C PHE A 26 18.01 -22.82 2.47
N LEU A 27 18.07 -22.17 1.30
CA LEU A 27 17.28 -22.52 0.13
C LEU A 27 17.55 -23.93 -0.36
N HIS A 28 18.81 -24.40 -0.31
CA HIS A 28 19.15 -25.78 -0.65
C HIS A 28 18.45 -26.78 0.26
N ILE A 29 18.37 -26.50 1.57
CA ILE A 29 17.65 -27.32 2.54
C ILE A 29 16.14 -27.29 2.25
N LEU A 30 15.57 -26.10 2.01
CA LEU A 30 14.14 -25.94 1.75
C LEU A 30 13.66 -26.63 0.48
N ARG A 31 14.51 -26.75 -0.56
CA ARG A 31 14.17 -27.54 -1.76
C ARG A 31 13.93 -29.02 -1.45
N GLN A 32 14.53 -29.54 -0.38
CA GLN A 32 14.41 -30.94 0.04
C GLN A 32 13.37 -31.10 1.16
N GLU A 33 13.35 -30.18 2.12
CA GLU A 33 12.43 -30.14 3.25
C GLU A 33 11.77 -28.75 3.33
N PRO A 34 10.68 -28.49 2.57
CA PRO A 34 10.06 -27.16 2.52
C PRO A 34 9.48 -26.68 3.87
N GLN A 35 9.29 -27.58 4.83
CA GLN A 35 8.74 -27.29 6.16
C GLN A 35 9.83 -27.22 7.24
N ASN A 36 11.11 -27.22 6.87
CA ASN A 36 12.19 -27.10 7.83
C ASN A 36 12.20 -25.69 8.44
N LYS A 37 11.77 -25.59 9.70
CA LYS A 37 11.58 -24.29 10.38
C LYS A 37 12.87 -23.50 10.51
N GLU A 38 13.99 -24.14 10.81
CA GLU A 38 15.29 -23.47 10.96
C GLU A 38 15.76 -22.88 9.64
N ALA A 39 15.56 -23.60 8.53
CA ALA A 39 15.87 -23.09 7.20
C ALA A 39 14.88 -22.02 6.72
N LEU A 40 13.60 -22.12 7.06
CA LEU A 40 12.59 -21.10 6.75
C LEU A 40 12.90 -19.79 7.48
N MET A 41 13.13 -19.87 8.79
CA MET A 41 13.51 -18.73 9.61
C MET A 41 14.83 -18.12 9.12
N GLY A 42 15.84 -18.94 8.82
CA GLY A 42 17.12 -18.47 8.28
C GLY A 42 16.98 -17.74 6.95
N ALA A 43 16.17 -18.27 6.02
CA ALA A 43 15.90 -17.61 4.74
C ALA A 43 15.13 -16.28 4.92
N MET A 44 14.14 -16.25 5.82
CA MET A 44 13.39 -15.04 6.17
C MET A 44 14.29 -13.95 6.75
N LEU A 45 15.18 -14.32 7.68
CA LEU A 45 16.14 -13.36 8.23
C LEU A 45 17.15 -12.90 7.18
N CYS A 46 17.51 -13.74 6.20
CA CYS A 46 18.35 -13.30 5.08
C CYS A 46 17.65 -12.28 4.16
N ASP A 47 16.34 -12.38 4.00
CA ASP A 47 15.53 -11.42 3.24
C ASP A 47 15.48 -10.06 3.96
N LEU A 48 15.25 -10.09 5.28
CA LEU A 48 15.20 -8.90 6.14
C LEU A 48 16.50 -8.08 6.14
N LEU A 49 17.65 -8.68 5.79
CA LEU A 49 18.93 -7.97 5.70
C LEU A 49 18.94 -6.85 4.64
N GLU A 50 18.08 -6.93 3.62
CA GLU A 50 17.96 -5.86 2.63
C GLU A 50 17.28 -4.61 3.22
N GLU A 51 16.47 -4.79 4.26
CA GLU A 51 15.70 -3.74 4.92
C GLU A 51 16.42 -3.22 6.16
N ASP A 52 16.76 -4.11 7.10
CA ASP A 52 17.48 -3.79 8.33
C ASP A 52 18.42 -4.94 8.75
N GLU A 53 19.72 -4.74 8.45
CA GLU A 53 20.76 -5.71 8.81
C GLU A 53 20.91 -5.88 10.32
N GLU A 54 20.80 -4.80 11.10
CA GLU A 54 21.02 -4.87 12.56
C GLU A 54 19.91 -5.69 13.23
N GLU A 55 18.68 -5.50 12.77
CA GLU A 55 17.52 -6.22 13.28
C GLU A 55 17.55 -7.71 12.93
N ALA A 56 17.84 -8.07 11.68
CA ALA A 56 17.98 -9.45 11.27
C ALA A 56 19.07 -10.19 12.07
N VAL A 57 20.20 -9.53 12.33
CA VAL A 57 21.27 -10.09 13.17
C VAL A 57 20.81 -10.24 14.63
N ALA A 58 20.13 -9.24 15.19
CA ALA A 58 19.63 -9.30 16.56
C ALA A 58 18.61 -10.43 16.75
N LEU A 59 17.71 -10.64 15.78
CA LEU A 59 16.74 -11.74 15.79
C LEU A 59 17.42 -13.11 15.69
N TYR A 60 18.49 -13.21 14.91
CA TYR A 60 19.28 -14.44 14.83
C TYR A 60 20.05 -14.72 16.13
N ASP A 61 20.62 -13.69 16.76
CA ASP A 61 21.25 -13.82 18.08
C ASP A 61 20.23 -14.26 19.14
N PHE A 62 19.03 -13.66 19.13
CA PHE A 62 17.95 -14.04 20.02
C PHE A 62 17.52 -15.50 19.80
N TYR A 63 17.43 -15.95 18.55
CA TYR A 63 17.19 -17.36 18.21
C TYR A 63 18.23 -18.29 18.86
N LEU A 64 19.52 -17.96 18.81
CA LEU A 64 20.58 -18.77 19.41
C LEU A 64 20.43 -18.85 20.93
N VAL A 65 20.06 -17.75 21.59
CA VAL A 65 19.78 -17.74 23.03
C VAL A 65 18.61 -18.66 23.37
N LEU A 66 17.50 -18.59 22.64
CA LEU A 66 16.35 -19.46 22.87
C LEU A 66 16.70 -20.96 22.71
N LYS A 67 17.54 -21.31 21.75
CA LYS A 67 18.05 -22.69 21.61
C LYS A 67 18.86 -23.12 22.82
N GLU A 68 19.74 -22.25 23.32
CA GLU A 68 20.59 -22.54 24.47
C GLU A 68 19.75 -22.75 25.74
N GLU A 69 18.69 -21.97 25.91
CA GLU A 69 17.73 -22.08 27.02
C GLU A 69 16.80 -23.31 26.91
N GLY A 70 16.85 -24.04 25.80
CA GLY A 70 16.03 -25.24 25.58
C GLY A 70 14.57 -24.92 25.26
N GLU A 71 14.30 -23.77 24.64
CA GLU A 71 12.99 -23.42 24.13
C GLU A 71 12.46 -24.50 23.17
N LYS A 72 11.15 -24.77 23.20
CA LYS A 72 10.56 -25.90 22.47
C LYS A 72 10.47 -25.65 20.96
N ASP A 73 10.26 -24.40 20.57
CA ASP A 73 10.05 -23.99 19.16
C ASP A 73 10.64 -22.58 18.94
N PRO A 74 11.97 -22.41 19.10
CA PRO A 74 12.63 -21.11 19.02
C PRO A 74 12.45 -20.45 17.64
N GLU A 75 12.44 -21.25 16.57
CA GLU A 75 12.23 -20.77 15.22
C GLU A 75 10.85 -20.14 15.04
N ALA A 76 9.80 -20.75 15.63
CA ALA A 76 8.45 -20.21 15.54
C ALA A 76 8.31 -18.88 16.28
N LYS A 77 8.98 -18.71 17.43
CA LYS A 77 8.96 -17.44 18.16
C LYS A 77 9.60 -16.30 17.35
N VAL A 78 10.73 -16.57 16.71
CA VAL A 78 11.45 -15.57 15.91
C VAL A 78 10.66 -15.22 14.65
N MET A 79 10.15 -16.22 13.92
CA MET A 79 9.30 -15.98 12.75
C MET A 79 8.01 -15.23 13.09
N GLU A 80 7.46 -15.41 14.30
CA GLU A 80 6.29 -14.67 14.76
C GLU A 80 6.61 -13.21 15.06
N MET A 81 7.80 -12.91 15.60
CA MET A 81 8.24 -11.53 15.80
C MET A 81 8.36 -10.78 14.47
N VAL A 82 8.98 -11.39 13.46
CA VAL A 82 9.09 -10.79 12.11
C VAL A 82 7.70 -10.47 11.56
N ARG A 83 6.75 -11.41 11.62
CA ARG A 83 5.37 -11.15 11.14
C ARG A 83 4.68 -10.01 11.88
N GLN A 84 4.87 -9.91 13.19
CA GLN A 84 4.27 -8.84 13.99
C GLN A 84 4.83 -7.46 13.64
N MET A 85 6.09 -7.40 13.21
CA MET A 85 6.70 -6.17 12.72
C MET A 85 6.11 -5.78 11.36
N ASP A 86 6.04 -6.72 10.40
CA ASP A 86 5.41 -6.49 9.09
C ASP A 86 3.97 -5.96 9.26
N GLU A 87 3.18 -6.60 10.14
CA GLU A 87 1.82 -6.16 10.45
C GLU A 87 1.77 -4.77 11.10
N ALA A 88 2.75 -4.42 11.94
CA ALA A 88 2.83 -3.10 12.55
C ALA A 88 3.12 -2.02 11.51
N ASP A 89 4.01 -2.29 10.56
CA ASP A 89 4.36 -1.38 9.47
C ASP A 89 3.19 -1.17 8.52
N GLU A 90 2.51 -2.24 8.10
CA GLU A 90 1.28 -2.13 7.28
C GLU A 90 0.20 -1.30 7.99
N ASN A 91 0.02 -1.52 9.30
CA ASN A 91 -0.95 -0.75 10.09
C ASN A 91 -0.55 0.72 10.20
N MET A 92 0.75 1.02 10.36
CA MET A 92 1.25 2.39 10.41
C MET A 92 1.05 3.11 9.08
N MET A 93 1.38 2.47 7.95
CA MET A 93 1.13 3.02 6.61
C MET A 93 -0.35 3.34 6.39
N ARG A 94 -1.24 2.45 6.81
CA ARG A 94 -2.68 2.68 6.72
C ARG A 94 -3.14 3.82 7.61
N LEU A 95 -2.62 3.92 8.83
CA LEU A 95 -2.93 5.03 9.74
C LEU A 95 -2.44 6.36 9.17
N GLU A 96 -1.26 6.40 8.54
CA GLU A 96 -0.76 7.59 7.85
C GLU A 96 -1.67 8.02 6.70
N GLU A 97 -2.15 7.07 5.88
CA GLU A 97 -3.12 7.36 4.81
C GLU A 97 -4.43 7.92 5.39
N GLU A 98 -4.97 7.30 6.45
CA GLU A 98 -6.17 7.79 7.13
C GLU A 98 -5.98 9.19 7.73
N LEU A 99 -4.84 9.46 8.37
CA LEU A 99 -4.50 10.76 8.95
C LEU A 99 -4.23 11.82 7.87
N ARG A 100 -3.78 11.45 6.67
CA ARG A 100 -3.66 12.36 5.53
C ARG A 100 -5.03 12.75 4.99
N ILE A 101 -5.98 11.80 4.94
CA ILE A 101 -7.31 11.99 4.38
C ILE A 101 -8.27 12.71 5.34
N GLN A 102 -8.18 12.49 6.66
CA GLN A 102 -9.13 13.09 7.62
C GLN A 102 -9.16 14.64 7.62
N PRO A 103 -8.02 15.36 7.61
CA PRO A 103 -8.00 16.84 7.55
C PRO A 103 -8.51 17.38 6.22
N LEU A 104 -8.28 16.65 5.12
CA LEU A 104 -8.79 16.99 3.79
C LEU A 104 -10.34 17.01 3.77
N LEU A 105 -10.98 16.16 4.57
CA LEU A 105 -12.45 16.09 4.63
C LEU A 105 -13.11 17.23 5.43
N SER A 106 -12.38 18.00 6.25
CA SER A 106 -12.98 19.02 7.12
C SER A 106 -13.07 20.43 6.52
N GLU A 107 -12.23 20.77 5.53
CA GLU A 107 -12.24 22.09 4.86
C GLU A 107 -12.58 22.04 3.35
N GLY A 108 -12.77 20.83 2.81
CA GLY A 108 -12.89 20.58 1.37
C GLY A 108 -11.57 20.10 0.78
N ILE A 109 -11.64 19.18 -0.16
CA ILE A 109 -10.47 18.58 -0.82
C ILE A 109 -10.17 19.30 -2.12
N SER A 110 -8.91 19.46 -2.50
CA SER A 110 -8.61 19.98 -3.84
C SER A 110 -8.99 18.95 -4.91
N TYR A 111 -9.16 19.39 -6.16
CA TYR A 111 -9.38 18.46 -7.27
C TYR A 111 -8.19 17.50 -7.49
N GLU A 112 -6.97 17.92 -7.16
CA GLU A 112 -5.79 17.05 -7.27
C GLU A 112 -5.86 15.93 -6.24
N ASP A 113 -6.16 16.26 -4.99
CA ASP A 113 -6.32 15.27 -3.92
C ASP A 113 -7.48 14.31 -4.22
N PHE A 114 -8.56 14.81 -4.82
CA PHE A 114 -9.65 13.96 -5.27
C PHE A 114 -9.18 12.93 -6.32
N LYS A 115 -8.33 13.32 -7.27
CA LYS A 115 -7.76 12.36 -8.26
C LYS A 115 -6.86 11.31 -7.60
N GLU A 116 -6.11 11.68 -6.56
CA GLU A 116 -5.34 10.71 -5.77
C GLU A 116 -6.28 9.68 -5.11
N ILE A 117 -7.39 10.13 -4.52
CA ILE A 117 -8.41 9.25 -3.91
C ILE A 117 -9.04 8.34 -4.97
N VAL A 118 -9.37 8.86 -6.15
CA VAL A 118 -9.91 8.07 -7.28
C VAL A 118 -8.92 6.97 -7.69
N THR A 119 -7.62 7.29 -7.72
CA THR A 119 -6.55 6.35 -8.08
C THR A 119 -6.41 5.26 -7.02
N SER A 120 -6.37 5.63 -5.73
CA SER A 120 -6.31 4.68 -4.61
C SER A 120 -7.51 3.73 -4.60
N ARG A 121 -8.73 4.23 -4.86
CA ARG A 121 -9.97 3.43 -4.87
C ARG A 121 -10.23 2.67 -6.16
N GLY A 122 -9.48 2.95 -7.22
CA GLY A 122 -9.61 2.33 -8.54
C GLY A 122 -10.92 2.64 -9.29
N SER A 123 -11.76 3.55 -8.80
CA SER A 123 -13.04 3.89 -9.43
C SER A 123 -13.50 5.29 -9.07
N PHE A 124 -13.72 6.13 -10.09
CA PHE A 124 -14.26 7.47 -9.91
C PHE A 124 -15.62 7.43 -9.22
N LYS A 125 -16.53 6.56 -9.68
CA LYS A 125 -17.89 6.46 -9.13
C LYS A 125 -17.88 6.17 -7.63
N ARG A 126 -17.11 5.17 -7.20
CA ARG A 126 -17.00 4.82 -5.77
C ARG A 126 -16.40 5.96 -4.96
N ALA A 127 -15.27 6.49 -5.42
CA ALA A 127 -14.61 7.60 -4.75
C ALA A 127 -15.54 8.81 -4.61
N PHE A 128 -16.28 9.15 -5.67
CA PHE A 128 -17.20 10.28 -5.68
C PHE A 128 -18.40 10.09 -4.74
N GLU A 129 -19.07 8.93 -4.78
CA GLU A 129 -20.23 8.62 -3.92
C GLU A 129 -19.86 8.68 -2.42
N ASP A 130 -18.65 8.26 -2.06
CA ASP A 130 -18.19 8.25 -0.68
C ASP A 130 -17.85 9.66 -0.14
N ILE A 131 -17.40 10.56 -1.02
CA ILE A 131 -16.97 11.90 -0.60
C ILE A 131 -18.06 12.96 -0.75
N MET A 132 -19.01 12.79 -1.67
CA MET A 132 -19.99 13.83 -2.02
C MET A 132 -20.93 14.22 -0.85
N PHE A 133 -21.07 13.34 0.13
CA PHE A 133 -21.84 13.61 1.35
C PHE A 133 -21.00 14.15 2.51
N SER A 134 -19.69 13.89 2.50
CA SER A 134 -18.79 14.13 3.63
C SER A 134 -17.88 15.34 3.44
N THR A 135 -17.59 15.73 2.20
CA THR A 135 -16.71 16.86 1.87
C THR A 135 -17.11 17.56 0.57
N LYS A 136 -16.41 18.64 0.23
CA LYS A 136 -16.57 19.40 -1.02
C LYS A 136 -15.29 19.30 -1.83
N VAL A 137 -15.42 19.11 -3.14
CA VAL A 137 -14.27 19.21 -4.07
C VAL A 137 -14.08 20.68 -4.45
N ILE A 138 -12.94 21.24 -4.08
CA ILE A 138 -12.53 22.62 -4.36
C ILE A 138 -11.79 22.65 -5.69
N ILE A 139 -12.38 23.34 -6.66
CA ILE A 139 -11.84 23.50 -8.01
C ILE A 139 -11.50 24.98 -8.22
N THR A 140 -10.23 25.27 -8.46
CA THR A 140 -9.74 26.65 -8.68
C THR A 140 -9.33 26.92 -10.12
N LYS A 141 -9.06 25.86 -10.90
CA LYS A 141 -8.67 25.97 -12.31
C LYS A 141 -9.83 25.56 -13.21
N LYS A 142 -9.98 26.32 -14.30
CA LYS A 142 -11.01 26.07 -15.32
C LYS A 142 -10.81 24.75 -16.07
N SER A 143 -9.56 24.33 -16.28
CA SER A 143 -9.24 23.02 -16.87
C SER A 143 -9.78 21.87 -16.03
N ASP A 144 -9.56 21.97 -14.72
CA ASP A 144 -9.88 20.97 -13.72
C ASP A 144 -11.40 20.88 -13.54
N PHE A 145 -12.09 22.02 -13.64
CA PHE A 145 -13.56 22.04 -13.72
C PHE A 145 -14.08 21.23 -14.90
N PHE A 146 -13.54 21.44 -16.10
CA PHE A 146 -14.00 20.70 -17.28
C PHE A 146 -13.68 19.21 -17.22
N ASP A 147 -12.51 18.86 -16.68
CA ASP A 147 -12.14 17.46 -16.44
C ASP A 147 -13.08 16.79 -15.43
N PHE A 148 -13.44 17.49 -14.36
CA PHE A 148 -14.40 17.02 -13.37
C PHE A 148 -15.79 16.78 -13.98
N ILE A 149 -16.28 17.74 -14.78
CA ILE A 149 -17.56 17.62 -15.48
C ILE A 149 -17.56 16.42 -16.44
N GLU A 150 -16.49 16.22 -17.19
CA GLU A 150 -16.34 15.08 -18.10
C GLU A 150 -16.45 13.75 -17.35
N ASN A 151 -15.73 13.60 -16.22
CA ASN A 151 -15.81 12.41 -15.40
C ASN A 151 -17.22 12.16 -14.82
N LEU A 152 -17.94 13.21 -14.41
CA LEU A 152 -19.32 13.09 -13.93
C LEU A 152 -20.26 12.59 -15.05
N ILE A 153 -20.11 13.10 -16.27
CA ILE A 153 -20.89 12.67 -17.45
C ILE A 153 -20.59 11.21 -17.81
N GLU A 154 -19.32 10.79 -17.70
CA GLU A 154 -18.90 9.42 -18.00
C GLU A 154 -19.46 8.41 -17.01
N HIS A 155 -19.61 8.80 -15.75
CA HIS A 155 -20.05 7.90 -14.67
C HIS A 155 -21.54 8.05 -14.30
N GLY A 156 -22.30 8.84 -15.06
CA GLY A 156 -23.76 8.90 -14.98
C GLY A 156 -24.33 9.88 -13.95
N PHE A 157 -23.52 10.82 -13.44
CA PHE A 157 -23.96 11.86 -12.50
C PHE A 157 -24.59 13.08 -13.22
N ILE A 158 -25.50 12.80 -14.16
CA ILE A 158 -26.00 13.76 -15.15
C ILE A 158 -26.73 14.95 -14.51
N ASP A 159 -27.61 14.71 -13.54
CA ASP A 159 -28.39 15.77 -12.87
C ASP A 159 -27.48 16.79 -12.18
N MET A 160 -26.38 16.33 -11.61
CA MET A 160 -25.40 17.18 -10.95
C MET A 160 -24.61 18.02 -11.96
N VAL A 161 -24.27 17.43 -13.10
CA VAL A 161 -23.63 18.14 -14.21
C VAL A 161 -24.51 19.30 -14.68
N TYR A 162 -25.82 19.07 -14.85
CA TYR A 162 -26.74 20.14 -15.25
C TYR A 162 -26.68 21.32 -14.27
N SER A 163 -26.75 21.06 -12.96
CA SER A 163 -26.65 22.10 -11.94
C SER A 163 -25.33 22.89 -12.05
N TYR A 164 -24.20 22.22 -12.27
CA TYR A 164 -22.91 22.89 -12.38
C TYR A 164 -22.76 23.69 -13.67
N LEU A 165 -23.26 23.18 -14.80
CA LEU A 165 -23.21 23.90 -16.07
C LEU A 165 -24.13 25.14 -16.06
N GLU A 166 -25.30 25.06 -15.44
CA GLU A 166 -26.19 26.21 -15.25
C GLU A 166 -25.52 27.34 -14.43
N ASP A 167 -24.78 27.01 -13.38
CA ASP A 167 -24.05 28.01 -12.61
C ASP A 167 -22.81 28.52 -13.36
N ALA A 168 -22.10 27.66 -14.08
CA ALA A 168 -20.94 28.05 -14.89
C ALA A 168 -21.32 28.96 -16.06
N THR A 169 -22.49 28.78 -16.69
CA THR A 169 -22.94 29.65 -17.78
C THR A 169 -23.27 31.07 -17.32
N LYS A 170 -23.66 31.26 -16.05
CA LYS A 170 -23.84 32.60 -15.46
C LYS A 170 -22.50 33.34 -15.35
N LEU A 171 -21.41 32.60 -15.07
CA LEU A 171 -20.06 33.15 -14.91
C LEU A 171 -19.30 33.27 -16.24
N TYR A 172 -19.54 32.35 -17.18
CA TYR A 172 -18.81 32.23 -18.45
C TYR A 172 -19.77 31.99 -19.64
N PRO A 173 -20.65 32.94 -19.98
CA PRO A 173 -21.77 32.72 -20.92
C PRO A 173 -21.34 32.39 -22.36
N THR A 174 -20.12 32.76 -22.78
CA THR A 174 -19.64 32.57 -24.15
C THR A 174 -18.64 31.41 -24.30
N ASP A 175 -18.50 30.56 -23.28
CA ASP A 175 -17.54 29.46 -23.33
C ASP A 175 -18.06 28.29 -24.19
N LYS A 176 -17.38 28.04 -25.31
CA LYS A 176 -17.74 26.97 -26.25
C LYS A 176 -17.65 25.57 -25.63
N ARG A 177 -16.82 25.37 -24.60
CA ARG A 177 -16.68 24.07 -23.93
C ARG A 177 -17.87 23.75 -23.04
N LEU A 178 -18.56 24.78 -22.50
CA LEU A 178 -19.84 24.57 -21.81
C LEU A 178 -20.92 24.09 -22.79
N GLN A 179 -20.99 24.69 -23.98
CA GLN A 179 -21.93 24.26 -25.04
C GLN A 179 -21.69 22.80 -25.44
N TYR A 180 -20.42 22.42 -25.62
CA TYR A 180 -20.04 21.02 -25.89
C TYR A 180 -20.57 20.04 -24.83
N PHE A 181 -20.54 20.41 -23.55
CA PHE A 181 -21.08 19.54 -22.51
C PHE A 181 -22.60 19.44 -22.55
N PHE A 182 -23.33 20.53 -22.82
CA PHE A 182 -24.79 20.47 -23.01
C PHE A 182 -25.19 19.59 -24.20
N ASP A 183 -24.45 19.66 -25.30
CA ASP A 183 -24.68 18.80 -26.46
C ASP A 183 -24.48 17.31 -26.09
N ARG A 184 -23.38 16.99 -25.39
CA ARG A 184 -23.11 15.62 -24.91
C ARG A 184 -24.15 15.08 -23.94
N LEU A 185 -24.73 15.92 -23.09
CA LEU A 185 -25.81 15.52 -22.19
C LEU A 185 -27.08 15.16 -22.96
N SER A 186 -27.36 15.91 -24.03
CA SER A 186 -28.53 15.70 -24.90
C SER A 186 -28.43 14.39 -25.69
N ASP A 187 -27.22 13.95 -26.03
CA ASP A 187 -26.96 12.67 -26.72
C ASP A 187 -27.01 11.44 -25.79
N LYS A 188 -26.96 11.64 -24.46
CA LYS A 188 -26.98 10.57 -23.45
C LYS A 188 -28.32 10.42 -22.70
N ALA A 189 -29.29 11.29 -22.97
CA ALA A 189 -30.65 11.25 -22.42
C ALA A 189 -31.57 10.34 -23.25
#